data_AF-A0A1J0W077-F1
#
_entry.id   AF-A0A1J0W077-F1
#
_cell.length_a   1.000
_cell.length_b   1.000
_cell.length_c   1.000
_cell.angle_alpha   90.00
_cell.angle_beta   90.00
_cell.angle_gamma   90.00
#
_symmetry.space_group_name_H-M   'P 1'
#
loop_
_entity.id
_entity.type
_entity.pdbx_description
1 polymer ?
#
loop_
_entity_poly.entity_id
_entity_poly.type
_entity_poly.pdbx_seq_one_letter_code
_entity_poly.pdbx_strand_id
1 'polypeptide(L)'
;MPGDETIEYTRNETGQLVTPEFIAFLQQTLSGKLAAAEEDDDLDPDVRALAEELSVIHLPEWQSRVGRKLAEPTVTSIKQATRVAEYLVKRGVRVHPELERIRWVPTPAGPPGAFDTGAHITPDEDGNWPSPDPETFYDLDDIDVRQGDEGLWSATHPRGLSFEGPTKTDAYAGLVELLRDRINEARTSERPQSAMQKAVN
;
A
#
# COMPACT_ATOMS: atom_id res chain seq x y z
N MET A 1 -38.62 4.36 29.44
CA MET A 1 -38.62 3.06 28.75
C MET A 1 -38.21 3.33 27.31
N PRO A 2 -36.92 3.22 26.95
CA PRO A 2 -36.53 3.24 25.54
C PRO A 2 -37.06 1.95 24.88
N GLY A 3 -37.65 2.11 23.69
CA GLY A 3 -38.29 1.03 22.95
C GLY A 3 -37.30 -0.05 22.52
N ASP A 4 -37.78 -1.29 22.55
CA ASP A 4 -37.08 -2.48 22.09
C ASP A 4 -37.05 -2.45 20.55
N GLU A 5 -36.00 -1.87 19.96
CA GLU A 5 -35.77 -1.91 18.52
C GLU A 5 -35.38 -3.34 18.12
N THR A 6 -36.34 -4.09 17.58
CA THR A 6 -36.11 -5.42 17.03
C THR A 6 -35.21 -5.32 15.80
N ILE A 7 -33.93 -5.64 15.97
CA ILE A 7 -32.96 -5.77 14.86
C ILE A 7 -33.39 -6.95 13.98
N GLU A 8 -33.69 -6.68 12.71
CA GLU A 8 -34.14 -7.67 11.74
C GLU A 8 -32.93 -8.38 11.11
N TYR A 9 -32.77 -9.67 11.38
CA TYR A 9 -31.67 -10.48 10.85
C TYR A 9 -32.06 -11.15 9.54
N THR A 10 -31.19 -11.06 8.53
CA THR A 10 -31.35 -11.76 7.25
C THR A 10 -30.41 -12.97 7.21
N ARG A 11 -30.88 -14.10 6.65
CA ARG A 11 -30.07 -15.32 6.55
C ARG A 11 -29.32 -15.35 5.23
N ASN A 12 -28.00 -15.49 5.25
CA ASN A 12 -27.18 -15.61 4.04
C ASN A 12 -27.24 -17.03 3.44
N GLU A 13 -26.64 -17.23 2.27
CA GLU A 13 -26.64 -18.50 1.52
C GLU A 13 -25.95 -19.66 2.27
N THR A 14 -25.11 -19.37 3.26
CA THR A 14 -24.47 -20.36 4.14
C THR A 14 -25.28 -20.64 5.42
N GLY A 15 -26.46 -20.03 5.56
CA GLY A 15 -27.37 -20.24 6.68
C GLY A 15 -27.06 -19.41 7.93
N GLN A 16 -26.09 -18.49 7.87
CA GLN A 16 -25.73 -17.58 8.96
C GLN A 16 -26.67 -16.38 9.01
N LEU A 17 -27.03 -15.96 10.22
CA LEU A 17 -27.80 -14.73 10.45
C LEU A 17 -26.86 -13.54 10.43
N VAL A 18 -27.11 -12.60 9.52
CA VAL A 18 -26.35 -11.37 9.33
C VAL A 18 -27.32 -10.19 9.36
N THR A 19 -26.89 -9.06 9.90
CA THR A 19 -27.71 -7.84 9.86
C THR A 19 -27.54 -7.15 8.51
N PRO A 20 -28.53 -6.36 8.05
CA PRO A 20 -28.41 -5.57 6.83
C PRO A 20 -27.16 -4.66 6.82
N GLU A 21 -26.78 -4.10 7.96
CA GLU A 21 -25.59 -3.24 8.11
C GLU A 21 -24.30 -4.03 7.85
N PHE A 22 -24.23 -5.28 8.31
CA PHE A 22 -23.07 -6.15 8.08
C PHE A 22 -22.93 -6.53 6.61
N ILE A 23 -24.05 -6.76 5.91
CA ILE A 23 -24.05 -7.02 4.46
C ILE A 23 -23.58 -5.77 3.69
N ALA A 24 -24.07 -4.59 4.06
CA ALA A 24 -23.67 -3.33 3.46
C ALA A 24 -22.16 -3.05 3.66
N PHE A 25 -21.64 -3.32 4.85
CA PHE A 25 -20.21 -3.21 5.17
C PHE A 25 -19.34 -4.13 4.30
N LEU A 26 -19.75 -5.39 4.11
CA LEU A 26 -19.03 -6.33 3.25
C LEU A 26 -19.05 -5.90 1.78
N GLN A 27 -20.19 -5.42 1.29
CA GLN A 27 -20.31 -4.90 -0.08
C GLN A 27 -19.42 -3.67 -0.30
N GLN A 28 -19.35 -2.75 0.66
CA GLN A 28 -18.46 -1.59 0.60
C GLN A 28 -16.99 -1.99 0.58
N THR A 29 -16.57 -2.88 1.48
CA THR A 29 -15.19 -3.38 1.57
C THR A 29 -14.76 -4.06 0.27
N LEU A 30 -15.63 -4.88 -0.34
CA LEU A 30 -15.34 -5.56 -1.61
C LEU A 30 -15.34 -4.63 -2.83
N SER A 31 -16.13 -3.55 -2.78
CA SER A 31 -16.23 -2.58 -3.88
C SER A 31 -15.07 -1.58 -3.94
N GLY A 32 -14.20 -1.55 -2.93
CA GLY A 32 -13.14 -0.54 -2.80
C GLY A 32 -13.66 0.89 -2.55
N LYS A 33 -14.98 1.11 -2.60
CA LYS A 33 -15.62 2.33 -2.12
C LYS A 33 -15.82 2.20 -0.62
N LEU A 34 -14.83 2.70 0.13
CA LEU A 34 -15.09 3.18 1.49
C LEU A 34 -16.37 4.01 1.45
N ALA A 35 -17.30 3.75 2.38
CA ALA A 35 -18.40 4.68 2.60
C ALA A 35 -17.81 6.09 2.62
N ALA A 36 -18.38 7.00 1.83
CA ALA A 36 -18.14 8.41 2.10
C ALA A 36 -18.49 8.57 3.57
N ALA A 37 -17.49 8.91 4.39
CA ALA A 37 -17.70 9.20 5.79
C ALA A 37 -18.87 10.17 5.84
N GLU A 38 -19.92 9.80 6.58
CA GLU A 38 -20.90 10.81 7.01
C GLU A 38 -20.08 11.99 7.54
N GLU A 39 -20.39 13.19 7.05
CA GLU A 39 -19.63 14.43 7.26
C GLU A 39 -18.84 14.39 8.56
N ASP A 40 -17.53 14.31 8.39
CA ASP A 40 -16.51 14.31 9.44
C ASP A 40 -16.74 15.57 10.29
N ASP A 41 -17.59 15.47 11.33
CA ASP A 41 -17.79 16.48 12.38
C ASP A 41 -16.41 17.05 12.71
N ASP A 42 -16.15 18.32 12.36
CA ASP A 42 -14.86 19.03 12.42
C ASP A 42 -13.80 18.35 13.30
N LEU A 43 -13.17 17.28 12.78
CA LEU A 43 -12.15 16.58 13.54
C LEU A 43 -10.98 17.53 13.72
N ASP A 44 -10.42 17.54 14.93
CA ASP A 44 -9.17 18.22 15.21
C ASP A 44 -8.14 17.83 14.13
N PRO A 45 -7.48 18.79 13.45
CA PRO A 45 -6.50 18.49 12.41
C PRO A 45 -5.42 17.49 12.84
N ASP A 46 -4.99 17.52 14.11
CA ASP A 46 -4.01 16.58 14.66
C ASP A 46 -4.58 15.15 14.73
N VAL A 47 -5.87 15.01 15.02
CA VAL A 47 -6.57 13.72 15.06
C VAL A 47 -6.74 13.17 13.66
N ARG A 48 -7.13 14.02 12.70
CA ARG A 48 -7.29 13.60 11.29
C ARG A 48 -5.98 13.11 10.70
N ALA A 49 -4.90 13.89 10.83
CA ALA A 49 -3.59 13.52 10.31
C ALA A 49 -3.08 12.20 10.90
N LEU A 50 -3.22 12.01 12.22
CA LEU A 50 -2.82 10.76 12.86
C LEU A 50 -3.75 9.58 12.51
N ALA A 51 -5.04 9.84 12.30
CA ALA A 51 -5.99 8.80 11.89
C ALA A 51 -5.68 8.28 10.48
N GLU A 52 -5.30 9.16 9.55
CA GLU A 52 -4.88 8.79 8.20
C GLU A 52 -3.66 7.84 8.25
N GLU A 53 -2.62 8.19 9.00
CA GLU A 53 -1.43 7.34 9.19
C GLU A 53 -1.76 5.98 9.83
N LEU A 54 -2.65 5.95 10.83
CA LEU A 54 -3.03 4.71 11.51
C LEU A 54 -4.00 3.85 10.69
N SER A 55 -4.66 4.43 9.68
CA SER A 55 -5.60 3.70 8.83
C SER A 55 -4.88 2.66 7.98
N VAL A 56 -3.70 3.01 7.45
CA VAL A 56 -2.82 2.14 6.66
C VAL A 56 -1.37 2.41 7.03
N ILE A 57 -0.78 1.50 7.80
CA ILE A 57 0.60 1.58 8.26
C ILE A 57 1.47 0.68 7.39
N HIS A 58 2.37 1.30 6.64
CA HIS A 58 3.37 0.62 5.82
C HIS A 58 4.64 0.37 6.64
N LEU A 59 4.90 -0.89 6.96
CA LEU A 59 6.07 -1.30 7.73
C LEU A 59 7.18 -1.79 6.79
N PRO A 60 8.42 -1.26 6.91
CA PRO A 60 9.54 -1.73 6.10
C PRO A 60 9.94 -3.15 6.50
N GLU A 61 10.84 -3.74 5.70
CA GLU A 61 11.53 -4.97 6.11
C GLU A 61 12.14 -4.79 7.50
N TRP A 62 11.85 -5.72 8.41
CA TRP A 62 12.46 -5.68 9.73
C TRP A 62 13.74 -6.52 9.75
N GLN A 63 14.86 -5.85 10.00
CA GLN A 63 16.16 -6.49 10.16
C GLN A 63 16.62 -6.43 11.62
N SER A 64 17.33 -7.47 12.04
CA SER A 64 18.09 -7.48 13.29
C SER A 64 19.30 -6.55 13.22
N ARG A 65 19.90 -6.23 14.37
CA ARG A 65 21.14 -5.44 14.45
C ARG A 65 22.33 -6.04 13.68
N VAL A 66 22.27 -7.35 13.38
CA VAL A 66 23.31 -8.08 12.63
C VAL A 66 22.95 -8.24 11.15
N GLY A 67 21.95 -7.52 10.64
CA GLY A 67 21.53 -7.54 9.23
C GLY A 67 20.69 -8.75 8.82
N ARG A 68 20.38 -9.67 9.75
CA ARG A 68 19.48 -10.79 9.46
C ARG A 68 18.05 -10.27 9.37
N LYS A 69 17.37 -10.59 8.27
CA LYS A 69 15.93 -10.38 8.06
C LYS A 69 15.09 -11.15 9.09
N LEU A 70 14.17 -10.45 9.75
CA LEU A 70 13.25 -10.94 10.79
C LEU A 70 11.79 -10.95 10.32
N ALA A 71 11.39 -9.97 9.49
CA ALA A 71 10.05 -9.92 8.90
C ALA A 71 10.11 -9.26 7.51
N GLU A 72 9.23 -9.72 6.62
CA GLU A 72 8.98 -9.10 5.32
C GLU A 72 8.36 -7.70 5.49
N PRO A 73 8.50 -6.79 4.50
CA PRO A 73 7.67 -5.60 4.41
C PRO A 73 6.19 -5.98 4.50
N THR A 74 5.41 -5.22 5.26
CA THR A 74 4.01 -5.54 5.50
C THR A 74 3.15 -4.31 5.63
N VAL A 75 1.87 -4.46 5.33
CA VAL A 75 0.88 -3.41 5.49
C VAL A 75 -0.13 -3.87 6.55
N THR A 76 -0.35 -3.02 7.54
CA THR A 76 -1.35 -3.27 8.59
C THR A 76 -2.31 -2.10 8.68
N SER A 77 -3.54 -2.37 9.11
CA SER A 77 -4.57 -1.34 9.28
C SER A 77 -5.18 -1.40 10.68
N ILE A 78 -5.53 -0.24 11.22
CA ILE A 78 -6.27 -0.14 12.49
C ILE A 78 -7.71 0.23 12.17
N LYS A 79 -8.63 -0.73 12.35
CA LYS A 79 -10.07 -0.54 12.04
C LYS A 79 -10.72 0.65 12.76
N GLN A 80 -10.19 1.06 13.91
CA GLN A 80 -10.67 2.22 14.69
C GLN A 80 -9.61 3.33 14.74
N ALA A 81 -8.91 3.58 13.62
CA ALA A 81 -7.81 4.54 13.53
C ALA A 81 -8.17 5.91 14.13
N THR A 82 -9.34 6.48 13.80
CA THR A 82 -9.82 7.76 14.35
C THR A 82 -9.91 7.76 15.88
N ARG A 83 -10.50 6.72 16.47
CA ARG A 83 -10.63 6.59 17.93
C ARG A 83 -9.27 6.44 18.60
N VAL A 84 -8.35 5.70 17.98
CA VAL A 84 -6.98 5.53 18.48
C VAL A 84 -6.22 6.85 18.37
N ALA A 85 -6.32 7.55 17.25
CA ALA A 85 -5.71 8.86 17.02
C ALA A 85 -6.17 9.88 18.06
N GLU A 86 -7.48 9.99 18.29
CA GLU A 86 -8.05 10.89 19.30
C GLU A 86 -7.49 10.61 20.70
N TYR A 87 -7.40 9.33 21.08
CA TYR A 87 -6.79 8.92 22.35
C TYR A 87 -5.30 9.30 22.44
N LEU A 88 -4.53 9.08 21.38
CA LEU A 88 -3.10 9.40 21.33
C LEU A 88 -2.85 10.93 21.37
N VAL A 89 -3.65 11.71 20.65
CA VAL A 89 -3.60 13.18 20.69
C VAL A 89 -3.92 13.70 22.09
N LYS A 90 -4.93 13.15 22.78
CA LYS A 90 -5.23 13.46 24.19
C LYS A 90 -4.09 13.09 25.14
N ARG A 91 -3.29 12.08 24.82
CA ARG A 91 -2.07 11.71 25.54
C ARG A 91 -0.86 12.59 25.22
N GLY A 92 -1.00 13.55 24.31
CA GLY A 92 0.08 14.44 23.91
C GLY A 92 0.94 13.91 22.76
N VAL A 93 0.54 12.85 22.07
CA VAL A 93 1.22 12.41 20.83
C VAL A 93 0.91 13.41 19.72
N ARG A 94 1.93 13.77 18.94
CA ARG A 94 1.84 14.67 17.78
C ARG A 94 2.71 14.14 16.65
N VAL A 95 2.29 14.40 15.41
CA VAL A 95 3.08 14.13 14.21
C VAL A 95 3.93 15.37 13.94
N HIS A 96 5.22 15.15 13.77
CA HIS A 96 6.22 16.19 13.51
C HIS A 96 6.98 15.81 12.22
N PRO A 97 6.51 16.25 11.04
CA PRO A 97 7.13 15.87 9.77
C PRO A 97 8.62 16.20 9.69
N GLU A 98 9.06 17.25 10.39
CA GLU A 98 10.46 17.65 10.51
C GLU A 98 11.35 16.65 11.28
N LEU A 99 10.75 15.72 12.02
CA LEU A 99 11.45 14.65 12.74
C LEU A 99 11.41 13.30 12.00
N GLU A 100 10.76 13.24 10.83
CA GLU A 100 10.75 12.04 9.99
C GLU A 100 12.16 11.65 9.58
N ARG A 101 12.50 10.37 9.77
CA ARG A 101 13.76 9.78 9.31
C ARG A 101 13.58 8.81 8.17
N ILE A 102 12.33 8.45 7.90
CA ILE A 102 11.93 7.47 6.92
C ILE A 102 10.55 7.86 6.44
N ARG A 103 10.31 7.72 5.13
CA ARG A 103 9.02 8.00 4.51
C ARG A 103 8.67 6.88 3.56
N TRP A 104 7.44 6.41 3.63
CA TRP A 104 6.93 5.48 2.63
C TRP A 104 6.51 6.26 1.37
N VAL A 105 6.85 5.72 0.22
CA VAL A 105 6.43 6.21 -1.09
C VAL A 105 5.83 5.06 -1.89
N PRO A 106 4.78 5.34 -2.69
CA PRO A 106 4.12 4.30 -3.49
C PRO A 106 5.07 3.72 -4.54
N THR A 107 4.76 2.50 -4.97
CA THR A 107 5.44 1.82 -6.07
C THR A 107 5.44 2.71 -7.33
N PRO A 108 6.60 3.02 -7.92
CA PRO A 108 6.67 3.79 -9.15
C PRO A 108 5.86 3.14 -10.28
N ALA A 109 4.93 3.88 -10.90
CA ALA A 109 3.96 3.38 -11.90
C ALA A 109 3.06 2.21 -11.44
N GLY A 110 3.00 1.93 -10.13
CA GLY A 110 2.05 0.99 -9.55
C GLY A 110 0.63 1.59 -9.49
N PRO A 111 -0.43 0.77 -9.55
CA PRO A 111 -1.76 1.23 -9.21
C PRO A 111 -1.79 1.69 -7.74
N PRO A 112 -2.39 2.85 -7.41
CA PRO A 112 -2.52 3.27 -6.03
C PRO A 112 -3.39 2.25 -5.28
N GLY A 113 -2.81 1.59 -4.28
CA GLY A 113 -3.48 0.56 -3.51
C GLY A 113 -3.13 0.67 -2.04
N ALA A 114 -4.13 0.52 -1.17
CA ALA A 114 -3.93 0.50 0.29
C ALA A 114 -3.10 -0.69 0.80
N PHE A 115 -2.71 -1.61 -0.08
CA PHE A 115 -1.84 -2.76 0.21
C PHE A 115 -0.54 -2.71 -0.58
N ASP A 116 -0.25 -1.57 -1.22
CA ASP A 116 1.03 -1.36 -1.89
C ASP A 116 2.15 -1.38 -0.83
N THR A 117 3.17 -2.20 -1.06
CA THR A 117 4.33 -2.25 -0.15
C THR A 117 5.31 -1.13 -0.43
N GLY A 118 5.27 -0.52 -1.62
CA GLY A 118 6.05 0.64 -2.02
C GLY A 118 7.54 0.55 -1.67
N ALA A 119 8.14 1.71 -1.39
CA ALA A 119 9.50 1.82 -0.86
C ALA A 119 9.53 2.74 0.36
N HIS A 120 10.44 2.45 1.28
CA HIS A 120 10.77 3.37 2.36
C HIS A 120 12.06 4.10 2.01
N ILE A 121 11.97 5.41 1.83
CA ILE A 121 13.10 6.30 1.54
C ILE A 121 13.56 7.00 2.80
N THR A 122 14.85 7.36 2.84
CA THR A 122 15.47 8.18 3.88
C THR A 122 15.89 9.51 3.28
N PRO A 123 15.97 10.60 4.08
CA PRO A 123 16.49 11.85 3.58
C PRO A 123 17.96 11.67 3.17
N ASP A 124 18.37 12.33 2.11
CA ASP A 124 19.76 12.38 1.65
C ASP A 124 20.63 13.30 2.52
N GLU A 125 21.90 13.46 2.15
CA GLU A 125 22.87 14.30 2.89
C GLU A 125 22.44 15.78 2.97
N ASP A 126 21.65 16.24 2.00
CA ASP A 126 21.11 17.60 1.93
C ASP A 126 19.75 17.73 2.63
N GLY A 127 19.21 16.63 3.18
CA GLY A 127 17.92 16.59 3.85
C GLY A 127 16.72 16.50 2.89
N ASN A 128 16.94 16.26 1.60
CA ASN A 128 15.88 16.07 0.63
C ASN A 128 15.39 14.62 0.64
N TRP A 129 14.16 14.42 0.20
CA TRP A 129 13.56 13.09 0.07
C TRP A 129 13.68 12.64 -1.39
N PRO A 130 14.67 11.80 -1.75
CA PRO A 130 14.85 11.38 -3.13
C PRO A 130 13.70 10.46 -3.57
N SER A 131 13.24 10.62 -4.81
CA SER A 131 12.37 9.62 -5.43
C SER A 131 13.16 8.31 -5.61
N PRO A 132 12.56 7.13 -5.35
CA PRO A 132 13.20 5.86 -5.65
C PRO A 132 13.52 5.76 -7.13
N ASP A 133 14.77 5.44 -7.46
CA ASP A 133 15.14 5.15 -8.84
C ASP A 133 14.41 3.88 -9.32
N PRO A 134 13.62 3.92 -10.41
CA PRO A 134 12.89 2.76 -10.88
C PRO A 134 13.77 1.55 -11.20
N GLU A 135 15.01 1.73 -11.68
CA GLU A 135 15.93 0.61 -11.94
C GLU A 135 16.32 -0.10 -10.65
N THR A 136 16.63 0.68 -9.60
CA THR A 136 16.92 0.13 -8.27
C THR A 136 15.69 -0.51 -7.62
N PHE A 137 14.48 0.02 -7.88
CA PHE A 137 13.23 -0.54 -7.33
C PHE A 137 12.82 -1.86 -7.99
N TYR A 138 13.09 -2.00 -9.29
CA TYR A 138 12.80 -3.16 -10.13
C TYR A 138 14.10 -3.90 -10.50
N ASP A 139 14.90 -4.22 -9.49
CA ASP A 139 16.22 -4.85 -9.68
C ASP A 139 16.10 -6.24 -10.34
N LEU A 140 16.82 -6.43 -11.45
CA LEU A 140 16.83 -7.70 -12.16
C LEU A 140 17.50 -8.81 -11.33
N ASP A 141 18.41 -8.45 -10.43
CA ASP A 141 19.12 -9.40 -9.56
C ASP A 141 18.18 -10.05 -8.52
N ASP A 142 17.01 -9.44 -8.27
CA ASP A 142 15.98 -9.97 -7.38
C ASP A 142 15.04 -11.01 -8.05
N ILE A 143 15.24 -11.31 -9.34
CA ILE A 143 14.45 -12.33 -10.05
C ILE A 143 14.79 -13.74 -9.55
N ASP A 144 13.79 -14.44 -9.04
CA ASP A 144 13.88 -15.87 -8.73
C ASP A 144 13.21 -16.70 -9.83
N VAL A 145 13.86 -17.78 -10.27
CA VAL A 145 13.35 -18.63 -11.36
C VAL A 145 13.32 -20.09 -10.93
N ARG A 146 12.14 -20.67 -10.90
CA ARG A 146 11.89 -22.05 -10.46
C ARG A 146 11.14 -22.84 -11.52
N GLN A 147 11.40 -24.14 -11.60
CA GLN A 147 10.60 -25.05 -12.41
C GLN A 147 9.43 -25.56 -11.57
N GLY A 148 8.21 -25.47 -12.12
CA GLY A 148 6.99 -26.00 -11.52
C GLY A 148 6.77 -27.47 -11.84
N ASP A 149 5.74 -28.05 -11.22
CA ASP A 149 5.44 -29.49 -11.30
C ASP A 149 5.01 -29.96 -12.70
N GLU A 150 4.47 -29.05 -13.52
CA GLU A 150 4.04 -29.31 -14.90
C GLU A 150 5.19 -29.17 -15.93
N GLY A 151 6.41 -28.95 -15.46
CA GLY A 151 7.59 -28.76 -16.30
C GLY A 151 7.77 -27.35 -16.86
N LEU A 152 6.79 -26.46 -16.66
CA LEU A 152 6.90 -25.02 -16.95
C LEU A 152 7.86 -24.34 -15.98
N TRP A 153 8.49 -23.27 -16.45
CA TRP A 153 9.36 -22.41 -15.65
C TRP A 153 8.61 -21.14 -15.27
N SER A 154 8.72 -20.74 -14.00
CA SER A 154 8.15 -19.51 -13.47
C SER A 154 9.27 -18.61 -12.98
N ALA A 155 9.32 -17.38 -13.47
CA ALA A 155 10.16 -16.32 -12.96
C ALA A 155 9.28 -15.38 -12.11
N THR A 156 9.73 -15.06 -10.90
CA THR A 156 9.02 -14.18 -9.96
C THR A 156 9.95 -13.09 -9.45
N HIS A 157 9.39 -11.89 -9.24
CA HIS A 157 10.06 -10.76 -8.64
C HIS A 157 9.35 -10.41 -7.32
N PRO A 158 10.06 -10.00 -6.25
CA PRO A 158 9.45 -9.67 -4.95
C PRO A 158 8.40 -8.57 -5.01
N ARG A 159 8.37 -7.78 -6.11
CA ARG A 159 7.34 -6.74 -6.37
C ARG A 159 6.04 -7.30 -6.96
N GLY A 160 5.79 -8.61 -6.84
CA GLY A 160 4.55 -9.24 -7.30
C GLY A 160 4.42 -9.38 -8.82
N LEU A 161 5.53 -9.28 -9.55
CA LEU A 161 5.58 -9.57 -10.98
C LEU A 161 5.97 -11.02 -11.19
N SER A 162 5.33 -11.69 -12.13
CA SER A 162 5.65 -13.06 -12.49
C SER A 162 5.40 -13.32 -13.96
N PHE A 163 6.15 -14.26 -14.51
CA PHE A 163 5.99 -14.71 -15.88
C PHE A 163 6.32 -16.20 -15.98
N GLU A 164 5.55 -16.93 -16.79
CA GLU A 164 5.73 -18.36 -17.00
C GLU A 164 6.13 -18.65 -18.44
N GLY A 165 7.07 -19.58 -18.63
CA GLY A 165 7.60 -19.94 -19.94
C GLY A 165 7.95 -21.43 -20.04
N PRO A 166 8.09 -21.95 -21.28
CA PRO A 166 8.43 -23.35 -21.49
C PRO A 166 9.88 -23.69 -21.13
N THR A 167 10.77 -22.68 -21.08
CA THR A 167 12.15 -22.83 -20.62
C THR A 167 12.51 -21.79 -19.56
N LYS A 168 13.58 -22.05 -18.80
CA LYS A 168 14.12 -21.10 -17.81
C LYS A 168 14.42 -19.74 -18.44
N THR A 169 14.99 -19.74 -19.65
CA THR A 169 15.37 -18.52 -20.37
C THR A 169 14.13 -17.74 -20.83
N ASP A 170 13.09 -18.43 -21.31
CA ASP A 170 11.84 -17.78 -21.73
C ASP A 170 11.14 -17.13 -20.54
N ALA A 171 11.09 -17.83 -19.40
CA ALA A 171 10.49 -17.31 -18.17
C ALA A 171 11.21 -16.03 -17.69
N TYR A 172 12.55 -16.09 -17.65
CA TYR A 172 13.38 -14.94 -17.26
C TYR A 172 13.25 -13.79 -18.24
N ALA A 173 13.35 -14.04 -19.55
CA ALA A 173 13.26 -13.00 -20.58
C ALA A 173 11.90 -12.28 -20.55
N GLY A 174 10.80 -13.02 -20.41
CA GLY A 174 9.47 -12.42 -20.30
C GLY A 174 9.33 -11.53 -19.05
N LEU A 175 9.87 -11.94 -17.91
CA LEU A 175 9.87 -11.09 -16.71
C LEU A 175 10.75 -9.85 -16.85
N VAL A 176 11.92 -9.96 -17.49
CA VAL A 176 12.79 -8.80 -17.80
C VAL A 176 12.09 -7.80 -18.71
N GLU A 177 11.33 -8.26 -19.71
CA GLU A 177 10.53 -7.38 -20.56
C GLU A 177 9.45 -6.65 -19.75
N LEU A 178 8.73 -7.35 -18.87
CA LEU A 178 7.76 -6.73 -17.97
C LEU A 178 8.40 -5.67 -17.06
N LEU A 179 9.57 -5.96 -16.47
CA LEU A 179 10.29 -5.01 -15.61
C LEU A 179 10.73 -3.78 -16.41
N ARG A 180 11.25 -3.96 -17.62
CA ARG A 180 11.62 -2.87 -18.52
C ARG A 180 10.43 -1.97 -18.83
N ASP A 181 9.27 -2.55 -19.11
CA ASP A 181 8.05 -1.78 -19.37
C ASP A 181 7.65 -0.95 -18.14
N ARG A 182 7.69 -1.54 -16.94
CA ARG A 182 7.41 -0.83 -15.68
C ARG A 182 8.39 0.32 -15.41
N ILE A 183 9.68 0.09 -15.61
CA ILE A 183 10.71 1.12 -15.44
C ILE A 183 10.47 2.29 -16.41
N ASN A 184 10.11 2.00 -17.66
CA ASN A 184 9.79 3.02 -18.65
C ASN A 184 8.50 3.79 -18.31
N GLU A 185 7.46 3.10 -17.84
CA GLU A 185 6.23 3.72 -17.34
C GLU A 185 6.51 4.66 -16.16
N ALA A 186 7.32 4.22 -15.19
CA ALA A 186 7.69 5.02 -14.02
C ALA A 186 8.43 6.30 -14.44
N ARG A 187 9.46 6.17 -15.28
CA ARG A 187 10.22 7.32 -15.80
C ARG A 187 9.37 8.31 -16.59
N THR A 188 8.34 7.82 -17.29
CA THR A 188 7.44 8.66 -18.08
C THR A 188 6.42 9.37 -17.19
N SER A 189 5.93 8.68 -16.15
CA SER A 189 4.97 9.22 -15.17
C SER A 189 5.59 10.24 -14.23
N GLU A 190 6.88 10.08 -13.90
CA GLU A 190 7.65 11.02 -13.09
C GLU A 190 7.98 12.34 -13.78
N ARG A 191 7.78 12.47 -15.11
CA ARG A 191 7.87 13.76 -15.79
C ARG A 191 6.59 14.55 -15.53
N PRO A 192 6.54 15.47 -14.54
CA PRO A 192 5.33 16.19 -14.25
C PRO A 192 5.19 17.32 -15.29
N GLN A 193 3.96 17.78 -15.45
CA GLN A 193 3.42 18.84 -16.33
C GLN A 193 4.14 20.22 -16.29
N SER A 194 5.36 20.33 -15.75
CA SER A 194 6.23 21.51 -15.79
C SER A 194 6.50 22.00 -17.22
N ALA A 195 6.54 21.10 -18.21
CA ALA A 195 6.64 21.47 -19.62
C ALA A 195 5.36 22.10 -20.18
N MET A 196 4.19 21.88 -19.57
CA MET A 196 2.91 22.42 -20.02
C MET A 196 2.58 23.79 -19.40
N GLN A 197 3.20 24.13 -18.25
CA GLN A 197 3.02 25.44 -17.60
C GLN A 197 3.99 26.52 -18.07
N LYS A 198 5.05 26.17 -18.80
CA LYS A 198 5.97 27.13 -19.46
C LYS A 198 5.56 27.50 -20.89
N ALA A 199 4.46 26.96 -21.42
CA ALA A 199 3.96 27.27 -22.77
C ALA A 199 2.78 28.26 -22.79
N VAL A 200 2.44 28.89 -21.65
CA VAL A 200 1.30 29.82 -21.50
C VAL A 200 1.72 31.18 -20.93
N ASN A 201 2.99 31.57 -21.05
CA ASN A 201 3.44 32.94 -20.81
C ASN A 201 4.23 33.47 -22.00
#